data_AF-Q4UAD4-F1
#
_entry.id   AF-Q4UAD4-F1
#
_cell.length_a   1.000
_cell.length_b   1.000
_cell.length_c   1.000
_cell.angle_alpha   90.00
_cell.angle_beta   90.00
_cell.angle_gamma   90.00
#
_symmetry.space_group_name_H-M   'P 1'
#
loop_
_entity.id
_entity.type
_entity.pdbx_description
1 polymer ?
#
loop_
_entity_poly.entity_id
_entity_poly.type
_entity_poly.pdbx_seq_one_letter_code
_entity_poly.pdbx_strand_id
1 'polypeptide(L)'
;MKFVILALLALASGLHAAKLDLKELKFVLFGKHGDGDKTTVASGCPLGTLPDTVFLHKTFKKGDHFFTWVRPVHGKVNELVCGTHAVWKAAAGEVLVDLHFVGNKDSEKFVHLELFHPAVGSHHLFLKFAAGAVPGDGVVLGMGAFVVGVHGLVAGLPELAGLPAHPFVHALAAHAAHLAHHGVHAALKADGGLVVAA
;
A
#
# COMPACT_ATOMS: atom_id res chain seq x y z
N MET A 1 -7.33 -30.83 24.00
CA MET A 1 -7.18 -30.71 22.53
C MET A 1 -7.69 -29.34 22.02
N LYS A 2 -7.23 -28.21 22.57
CA LYS A 2 -7.65 -26.85 22.15
C LYS A 2 -6.50 -25.94 21.70
N PHE A 3 -5.25 -26.31 21.98
CA PHE A 3 -4.06 -25.53 21.61
C PHE A 3 -3.38 -26.00 20.32
N VAL A 4 -3.78 -27.16 19.78
CA VAL A 4 -3.17 -27.73 18.57
C VAL A 4 -3.75 -27.12 17.28
N ILE A 5 -4.95 -26.53 17.34
CA ILE A 5 -5.63 -25.97 16.16
C ILE A 5 -5.01 -24.66 15.69
N LEU A 6 -4.51 -23.80 16.60
CA LEU A 6 -3.86 -22.54 16.22
C LEU A 6 -2.50 -22.76 15.54
N ALA A 7 -1.73 -23.75 16.00
CA ALA A 7 -0.45 -24.09 15.38
C ALA A 7 -0.62 -24.72 13.99
N LEU A 8 -1.71 -25.47 13.75
CA LEU A 8 -1.99 -26.04 12.44
C LEU A 8 -2.40 -24.98 11.40
N LEU A 9 -3.09 -23.89 11.78
CA LEU A 9 -3.36 -22.78 10.85
C LEU A 9 -2.09 -22.01 10.49
N ALA A 10 -1.15 -21.87 11.43
CA ALA A 10 0.15 -21.24 11.18
C ALA A 10 1.10 -22.12 10.35
N LEU A 11 0.89 -23.44 10.32
CA LEU A 11 1.63 -24.37 9.46
C LEU A 11 0.97 -24.53 8.07
N ALA A 12 -0.31 -24.15 7.93
CA ALA A 12 -1.04 -24.18 6.67
C ALA A 12 -0.82 -22.94 5.78
N SER A 13 -0.21 -21.87 6.29
CA SER A 13 0.19 -20.69 5.50
C SER A 13 1.24 -20.98 4.42
N GLY A 14 1.82 -22.19 4.41
CA GLY A 14 2.71 -22.68 3.35
C GLY A 14 2.02 -23.37 2.17
N LEU A 15 0.70 -23.63 2.21
CA LEU A 15 0.04 -24.50 1.22
C LEU A 15 -0.41 -23.79 -0.07
N HIS A 16 -0.39 -22.45 -0.13
CA HIS A 16 -0.85 -21.71 -1.31
C HIS A 16 0.02 -20.48 -1.62
N ALA A 17 1.33 -20.66 -1.64
CA ALA A 17 2.27 -19.67 -2.17
C ALA A 17 1.83 -19.21 -3.57
N ALA A 18 1.46 -17.95 -3.69
CA ALA A 18 0.96 -17.38 -4.92
C ALA A 18 1.62 -16.03 -5.21
N LYS A 19 1.82 -15.78 -6.49
CA LYS A 19 2.32 -14.52 -7.02
C LYS A 19 1.14 -13.59 -7.31
N LEU A 20 1.18 -12.38 -6.77
CA LEU A 20 0.24 -11.32 -7.12
C LEU A 20 0.87 -10.41 -8.17
N ASP A 21 0.25 -10.31 -9.35
CA ASP A 21 0.67 -9.39 -10.41
C ASP A 21 -0.20 -8.13 -10.41
N LEU A 22 0.42 -6.99 -10.12
CA LEU A 22 -0.24 -5.69 -10.11
C LEU A 22 -0.86 -5.32 -11.47
N LYS A 23 -0.35 -5.84 -12.60
CA LYS A 23 -0.93 -5.59 -13.93
C LYS A 23 -2.31 -6.23 -14.10
N GLU A 24 -2.57 -7.33 -13.38
CA GLU A 24 -3.84 -8.06 -13.48
C GLU A 24 -4.96 -7.42 -12.70
N LEU A 25 -4.63 -6.60 -11.69
CA LEU A 25 -5.62 -5.98 -10.80
C LEU A 25 -6.62 -5.11 -11.57
N LYS A 26 -6.20 -4.52 -12.70
CA LYS A 26 -6.95 -3.52 -13.47
C LYS A 26 -7.36 -2.34 -12.55
N PHE A 27 -7.59 -1.15 -13.10
CA PHE A 27 -7.92 0.02 -12.27
C PHE A 27 -9.40 0.02 -11.85
N VAL A 28 -9.85 -1.03 -11.16
CA VAL A 28 -11.24 -1.20 -10.73
C VAL A 28 -11.47 -0.45 -9.42
N LEU A 29 -12.64 0.18 -9.32
CA LEU A 29 -13.03 1.09 -8.26
C LEU A 29 -14.17 0.48 -7.43
N PHE A 30 -14.08 0.65 -6.11
CA PHE A 30 -15.21 0.43 -5.20
C PHE A 30 -15.61 1.71 -4.45
N GLY A 31 -16.58 2.47 -4.96
CA GLY A 31 -17.11 3.69 -4.32
C GLY A 31 -16.72 4.97 -5.06
N LYS A 32 -16.70 6.13 -4.37
CA LYS A 32 -16.39 7.44 -4.97
C LYS A 32 -14.95 7.51 -5.51
N HIS A 33 -14.75 8.15 -6.65
CA HIS A 33 -13.42 8.56 -7.11
C HIS A 33 -12.97 9.81 -6.35
N GLY A 34 -11.65 10.02 -6.23
CA GLY A 34 -11.12 11.28 -5.68
C GLY A 34 -11.57 12.52 -6.46
N ASP A 35 -11.92 12.34 -7.74
CA ASP A 35 -12.46 13.37 -8.62
C ASP A 35 -13.88 13.02 -9.15
N GLY A 36 -14.73 12.27 -8.42
CA GLY A 36 -16.08 11.94 -8.92
C GLY A 36 -17.14 11.55 -7.87
N ASP A 37 -18.40 11.90 -8.17
CA ASP A 37 -19.53 11.85 -7.22
C ASP A 37 -20.36 10.56 -7.24
N LYS A 38 -19.96 9.55 -8.03
CA LYS A 38 -20.74 8.30 -8.14
C LYS A 38 -20.77 7.56 -6.80
N THR A 39 -21.97 7.45 -6.24
CA THR A 39 -22.26 6.76 -4.97
C THR A 39 -22.84 5.36 -5.16
N THR A 40 -23.32 5.05 -6.37
CA THR A 40 -24.05 3.83 -6.68
C THR A 40 -23.18 2.83 -7.41
N VAL A 41 -23.10 1.61 -6.85
CA VAL A 41 -22.49 0.46 -7.50
C VAL A 41 -23.54 -0.18 -8.40
N ALA A 42 -23.22 -0.42 -9.68
CA ALA A 42 -24.09 -1.20 -10.56
C ALA A 42 -24.31 -2.60 -9.97
N SER A 43 -25.50 -3.20 -10.13
CA SER A 43 -25.81 -4.51 -9.57
C SER A 43 -24.80 -5.58 -10.03
N GLY A 44 -24.10 -6.21 -9.08
CA GLY A 44 -23.03 -7.18 -9.31
C GLY A 44 -21.88 -7.03 -8.31
N CYS A 45 -20.87 -7.91 -8.37
CA CYS A 45 -19.62 -7.66 -7.64
C CYS A 45 -19.00 -6.37 -8.20
N PRO A 46 -18.84 -5.30 -7.39
CA PRO A 46 -18.33 -4.00 -7.85
C PRO A 46 -16.96 -4.09 -8.53
N LEU A 47 -16.21 -5.11 -8.12
CA LEU A 47 -14.82 -5.32 -8.47
C LEU A 47 -14.66 -6.24 -9.68
N GLY A 48 -15.77 -6.77 -10.21
CA GLY A 48 -15.75 -7.82 -11.23
C GLY A 48 -15.12 -9.11 -10.71
N THR A 49 -14.55 -9.90 -11.63
CA THR A 49 -13.74 -11.07 -11.30
C THR A 49 -12.36 -10.62 -10.84
N LEU A 50 -12.06 -10.89 -9.56
CA LEU A 50 -10.75 -10.64 -8.98
C LEU A 50 -9.82 -11.82 -9.23
N PRO A 51 -8.49 -11.58 -9.31
CA PRO A 51 -7.52 -12.67 -9.21
C PRO A 51 -7.69 -13.44 -7.89
N ASP A 52 -7.43 -14.75 -7.89
CA ASP A 52 -7.58 -15.62 -6.71
C ASP A 52 -6.69 -15.23 -5.51
N THR A 53 -5.70 -14.37 -5.77
CA THR A 53 -4.77 -13.81 -4.79
C THR A 53 -5.29 -12.53 -4.13
N VAL A 54 -6.41 -11.97 -4.59
CA VAL A 54 -6.92 -10.65 -4.19
C VAL A 54 -8.29 -10.81 -3.52
N PHE A 55 -8.38 -10.34 -2.27
CA PHE A 55 -9.65 -10.28 -1.56
C PHE A 55 -10.41 -8.99 -1.89
N LEU A 56 -9.69 -7.87 -1.94
CA LEU A 56 -10.24 -6.54 -2.24
C LEU A 56 -9.15 -5.70 -2.89
N HIS A 57 -9.49 -4.88 -3.89
CA HIS A 57 -8.63 -3.78 -4.31
C HIS A 57 -9.47 -2.55 -4.66
N LYS A 58 -8.86 -1.37 -4.54
CA LYS A 58 -9.50 -0.10 -4.86
C LYS A 58 -8.47 0.88 -5.36
N THR A 59 -8.74 1.52 -6.50
CA THR A 59 -7.89 2.61 -7.01
C THR A 59 -8.62 3.95 -7.03
N PHE A 60 -7.96 4.99 -6.54
CA PHE A 60 -8.35 6.38 -6.64
C PHE A 60 -7.41 7.07 -7.62
N LYS A 61 -7.96 7.93 -8.46
CA LYS A 61 -7.18 8.87 -9.25
C LYS A 61 -7.29 10.24 -8.60
N LYS A 62 -6.17 10.93 -8.49
CA LYS A 62 -6.10 12.33 -8.07
C LYS A 62 -5.09 13.05 -8.96
N GLY A 63 -5.55 14.00 -9.77
CA GLY A 63 -4.73 14.55 -10.85
C GLY A 63 -4.28 13.41 -11.77
N ASP A 64 -2.98 13.33 -12.10
CA ASP A 64 -2.43 12.24 -12.93
C ASP A 64 -1.87 11.05 -12.15
N HIS A 65 -2.01 11.05 -10.82
CA HIS A 65 -1.52 9.97 -9.96
C HIS A 65 -2.63 9.06 -9.49
N PHE A 66 -2.25 7.82 -9.16
CA PHE A 66 -3.14 6.82 -8.61
C PHE A 66 -2.73 6.50 -7.18
N PHE A 67 -3.73 6.28 -6.32
CA PHE A 67 -3.59 5.58 -5.06
C PHE A 67 -4.34 4.26 -5.19
N THR A 68 -3.64 3.14 -5.10
CA THR A 68 -4.23 1.80 -5.17
C THR A 68 -4.03 1.10 -3.84
N TRP A 69 -5.11 0.63 -3.24
CA TRP A 69 -5.11 -0.25 -2.07
C TRP A 69 -5.45 -1.67 -2.51
N VAL A 70 -4.73 -2.67 -2.00
CA VAL A 70 -4.95 -4.08 -2.29
C VAL A 70 -4.85 -4.87 -0.99
N ARG A 71 -5.92 -5.57 -0.64
CA ARG A 71 -5.93 -6.61 0.38
C ARG A 71 -5.81 -7.97 -0.32
N PRO A 72 -4.66 -8.64 -0.22
CA PRO A 72 -4.52 -10.00 -0.73
C PRO A 72 -5.32 -10.99 0.11
N VAL A 73 -5.55 -12.18 -0.43
CA VAL A 73 -6.04 -13.30 0.37
C VAL A 73 -4.96 -13.68 1.37
N HIS A 74 -5.24 -13.47 2.66
CA HIS A 74 -4.28 -13.70 3.75
C HIS A 74 -3.71 -15.11 3.70
N GLY A 75 -2.39 -15.22 3.90
CA GLY A 75 -1.69 -16.50 3.92
C GLY A 75 -1.42 -17.13 2.56
N LYS A 76 -1.74 -16.45 1.43
CA LYS A 76 -1.45 -16.97 0.08
C LYS A 76 -0.30 -16.24 -0.61
N VAL A 77 -0.28 -14.92 -0.55
CA VAL A 77 0.63 -14.13 -1.40
C VAL A 77 2.00 -14.03 -0.76
N ASN A 78 3.01 -14.57 -1.44
CA ASN A 78 4.41 -14.56 -1.01
C ASN A 78 5.35 -13.92 -2.04
N GLU A 79 4.80 -13.45 -3.16
CA GLU A 79 5.54 -12.73 -4.18
C GLU A 79 4.65 -11.66 -4.80
N LEU A 80 5.23 -10.48 -5.00
CA LEU A 80 4.58 -9.34 -5.63
C LEU A 80 5.39 -8.90 -6.86
N VAL A 81 4.71 -8.83 -8.00
CA VAL A 81 5.30 -8.42 -9.27
C VAL A 81 4.43 -7.38 -9.98
N CYS A 82 5.01 -6.74 -10.99
CA CYS A 82 4.29 -5.94 -11.98
C CYS A 82 4.69 -6.42 -13.37
N GLY A 83 3.96 -7.37 -13.94
CA GLY A 83 4.36 -8.11 -15.13
C GLY A 83 5.63 -8.91 -14.90
N THR A 84 6.68 -8.60 -15.67
CA THR A 84 8.00 -9.26 -15.59
C THR A 84 8.90 -8.70 -14.50
N HIS A 85 8.41 -7.73 -13.72
CA HIS A 85 9.23 -6.96 -12.81
C HIS A 85 8.96 -7.33 -11.36
N ALA A 86 10.00 -7.71 -10.63
CA ALA A 86 9.89 -8.07 -9.22
C ALA A 86 9.72 -6.81 -8.36
N VAL A 87 8.76 -6.84 -7.42
CA VAL A 87 8.56 -5.74 -6.46
C VAL A 87 8.97 -6.20 -5.07
N TRP A 88 8.55 -7.40 -4.67
CA TRP A 88 8.91 -8.00 -3.39
C TRP A 88 8.75 -9.52 -3.44
N LYS A 89 9.55 -10.21 -2.63
CA LYS A 89 9.46 -11.65 -2.42
C LYS A 89 9.63 -11.95 -0.94
N ALA A 90 8.76 -12.80 -0.42
CA ALA A 90 8.71 -13.18 0.97
C ALA A 90 9.99 -13.86 1.46
N ALA A 91 10.37 -13.55 2.69
CA ALA A 91 11.19 -14.44 3.49
C ALA A 91 10.41 -15.74 3.84
N ALA A 92 11.10 -16.78 4.32
CA ALA A 92 10.47 -18.06 4.62
C ALA A 92 9.33 -17.92 5.64
N GLY A 93 8.10 -18.24 5.24
CA GLY A 93 6.90 -18.12 6.08
C GLY A 93 6.27 -16.72 6.13
N GLU A 94 6.85 -15.74 5.43
CA GLU A 94 6.28 -14.40 5.29
C GLU A 94 5.19 -14.36 4.23
N VAL A 95 4.15 -13.56 4.46
CA VAL A 95 3.03 -13.35 3.54
C VAL A 95 2.63 -11.88 3.48
N LEU A 96 2.12 -11.46 2.32
CA LEU A 96 1.56 -10.13 2.12
C LEU A 96 0.15 -10.06 2.74
N VAL A 97 -0.08 -9.03 3.54
CA VAL A 97 -1.34 -8.79 4.27
C VAL A 97 -2.07 -7.57 3.73
N ASP A 98 -1.34 -6.54 3.32
CA ASP A 98 -1.88 -5.33 2.71
C ASP A 98 -0.84 -4.70 1.78
N LEU A 99 -1.29 -4.02 0.73
CA LEU A 99 -0.47 -3.28 -0.20
C LEU A 99 -1.13 -1.94 -0.55
N HIS A 100 -0.29 -0.90 -0.56
CA HIS A 100 -0.63 0.41 -1.11
C HIS A 100 0.38 0.80 -2.18
N PHE A 101 -0.11 1.29 -3.31
CA PHE A 101 0.70 1.87 -4.38
C PHE A 101 0.27 3.32 -4.58
N VAL A 102 1.24 4.24 -4.69
CA VAL A 102 0.99 5.64 -5.04
C VAL A 102 1.90 6.06 -6.19
N GLY A 103 1.32 6.63 -7.24
CA GLY A 103 2.04 7.20 -8.38
C GLY A 103 1.43 6.86 -9.73
N ASN A 104 2.21 7.00 -10.80
CA ASN A 104 1.83 6.59 -12.15
C ASN A 104 3.06 6.06 -12.92
N LYS A 105 2.90 5.73 -14.20
CA LYS A 105 3.99 5.16 -15.02
C LYS A 105 5.17 6.12 -15.19
N ASP A 106 4.91 7.42 -15.28
CA ASP A 106 5.87 8.48 -15.59
C ASP A 106 6.46 9.15 -14.34
N SER A 107 5.89 8.90 -13.15
CA SER A 107 6.32 9.51 -11.89
C SER A 107 7.13 8.55 -11.01
N GLU A 108 7.64 9.09 -9.89
CA GLU A 108 8.02 8.26 -8.74
C GLU A 108 6.85 7.38 -8.31
N LYS A 109 7.17 6.21 -7.76
CA LYS A 109 6.20 5.23 -7.29
C LYS A 109 6.53 4.85 -5.85
N PHE A 110 5.55 4.93 -4.99
CA PHE A 110 5.66 4.56 -3.59
C PHE A 110 4.85 3.29 -3.36
N VAL A 111 5.48 2.25 -2.82
CA VAL A 111 4.82 0.99 -2.48
C VAL A 111 4.97 0.75 -0.99
N HIS A 112 3.85 0.69 -0.27
CA HIS A 112 3.81 0.25 1.12
C HIS A 112 3.25 -1.18 1.15
N LEU A 113 3.99 -2.10 1.78
CA LEU A 113 3.56 -3.47 2.04
C LEU A 113 3.37 -3.65 3.56
N GLU A 114 2.22 -4.18 3.97
CA GLU A 114 2.06 -4.81 5.28
C GLU A 114 2.31 -6.31 5.11
N LEU A 115 3.27 -6.83 5.85
CA LEU A 115 3.74 -8.20 5.77
C LEU A 115 3.51 -8.87 7.11
N PHE A 116 3.18 -10.15 7.12
CA PHE A 116 3.14 -10.96 8.34
C PHE A 116 4.16 -12.07 8.26
N HIS A 117 4.99 -12.17 9.29
CA HIS A 117 5.92 -13.28 9.45
C HIS A 117 5.68 -13.93 10.83
N PRO A 118 5.50 -15.26 10.93
CA PRO A 118 5.15 -15.95 12.17
C PRO A 118 6.08 -15.64 13.37
N ALA A 119 7.37 -15.41 13.10
CA ALA A 119 8.35 -15.12 14.15
C ALA A 119 8.37 -13.67 14.67
N VAL A 120 7.88 -12.69 13.90
CA VAL A 120 7.98 -11.26 14.25
C VAL A 120 6.64 -10.51 14.22
N GLY A 121 5.58 -11.14 13.74
CA GLY A 121 4.26 -10.54 13.60
C GLY A 121 4.13 -9.68 12.34
N SER A 122 3.19 -8.71 12.40
CA SER A 122 2.98 -7.75 11.31
C SER A 122 4.10 -6.70 11.30
N HIS A 123 4.61 -6.38 10.11
CA HIS A 123 5.60 -5.34 9.89
C HIS A 123 5.42 -4.70 8.52
N HIS A 124 6.06 -3.54 8.32
CA HIS A 124 5.82 -2.69 7.16
C HIS A 124 7.10 -2.51 6.34
N LEU A 125 6.98 -2.68 5.03
CA LEU A 125 8.03 -2.34 4.06
C LEU A 125 7.59 -1.13 3.24
N PHE A 126 8.45 -0.12 3.16
CA PHE A 126 8.20 1.11 2.42
C PHE A 126 9.23 1.22 1.30
N LEU A 127 8.77 1.20 0.05
CA LEU A 127 9.62 1.22 -1.13
C LEU A 127 9.35 2.46 -1.96
N LYS A 128 10.42 3.03 -2.50
CA LYS A 128 10.36 4.09 -3.51
C LYS A 128 11.05 3.64 -4.78
N PHE A 129 10.39 3.82 -5.92
CA PHE A 129 10.96 3.63 -7.26
C PHE A 129 11.01 4.99 -7.96
N ALA A 130 12.13 5.28 -8.60
CA ALA A 130 12.30 6.53 -9.36
C ALA A 130 11.37 6.58 -10.59
N ALA A 131 11.15 7.77 -11.12
CA ALA A 131 10.46 7.96 -12.39
C ALA A 131 11.20 7.20 -13.51
N GLY A 132 10.44 6.50 -14.36
CA GLY A 132 11.01 5.65 -15.41
C GLY A 132 11.78 4.41 -14.94
N ALA A 133 11.91 4.16 -13.63
CA ALA A 133 12.59 2.98 -13.11
C ALA A 133 11.80 1.71 -13.41
N VAL A 134 12.55 0.65 -13.70
CA VAL A 134 12.01 -0.71 -13.82
C VAL A 134 11.72 -1.25 -12.41
N PRO A 135 10.55 -1.85 -12.13
CA PRO A 135 10.30 -2.45 -10.82
C PRO A 135 11.36 -3.54 -10.52
N GLY A 136 12.11 -3.33 -9.44
CA GLY A 136 13.29 -4.12 -9.05
C GLY A 136 14.39 -3.27 -8.41
N ASP A 137 14.48 -1.99 -8.79
CA ASP A 137 15.46 -1.01 -8.26
C ASP A 137 14.89 -0.15 -7.12
N GLY A 138 14.01 -0.73 -6.30
CA GLY A 138 13.33 -0.02 -5.23
C GLY A 138 14.28 0.33 -4.09
N VAL A 139 14.24 1.58 -3.63
CA VAL A 139 14.95 2.00 -2.41
C VAL A 139 14.02 1.80 -1.22
N VAL A 140 14.51 1.14 -0.17
CA VAL A 140 13.80 1.00 1.10
C VAL A 140 13.84 2.34 1.85
N LEU A 141 12.68 2.81 2.30
CA LEU A 141 12.51 4.02 3.08
C LEU A 141 12.08 3.71 4.52
N GLY A 142 12.34 4.65 5.43
CA GLY A 142 11.61 4.71 6.69
C GLY A 142 10.21 5.30 6.50
N MET A 143 9.28 4.97 7.42
CA MET A 143 7.88 5.43 7.35
C MET A 143 7.74 6.95 7.16
N GLY A 144 8.52 7.75 7.90
CA GLY A 144 8.47 9.22 7.80
C GLY A 144 8.84 9.72 6.39
N ALA A 145 9.97 9.25 5.86
CA ALA A 145 10.41 9.62 4.50
C ALA A 145 9.42 9.15 3.42
N PHE A 146 8.79 7.98 3.61
CA PHE A 146 7.76 7.47 2.72
C PHE A 146 6.50 8.36 2.73
N VAL A 147 6.02 8.73 3.92
CA VAL A 147 4.84 9.59 4.09
C VAL A 147 5.09 10.99 3.52
N VAL A 148 6.25 11.58 3.77
CA VAL A 148 6.67 12.87 3.17
C VAL A 148 6.69 12.75 1.64
N GLY A 149 7.29 11.70 1.10
CA GLY A 149 7.36 11.46 -0.34
C GLY A 149 5.98 11.32 -0.99
N VAL A 150 5.06 10.61 -0.34
CA VAL A 150 3.68 10.43 -0.83
C VAL A 150 2.91 11.76 -0.83
N HIS A 151 3.04 12.58 0.21
CA HIS A 151 2.42 13.92 0.22
C HIS A 151 3.00 14.85 -0.84
N GLY A 152 4.32 14.80 -1.04
CA GLY A 152 4.98 15.56 -2.10
C GLY A 152 4.54 15.13 -3.50
N LEU A 153 4.25 13.84 -3.69
CA LEU A 153 3.78 13.30 -4.97
C LEU A 153 2.31 13.59 -5.25
N VAL A 154 1.44 13.45 -4.24
CA VAL A 154 -0.02 13.62 -4.40
C VAL A 154 -0.55 14.55 -3.32
N ALA A 155 -0.58 15.84 -3.63
CA ALA A 155 -1.19 16.84 -2.76
C ALA A 155 -2.69 16.57 -2.55
N GLY A 156 -3.16 16.72 -1.32
CA GLY A 156 -4.57 16.55 -0.99
C GLY A 156 -5.03 15.08 -0.88
N LEU A 157 -4.09 14.11 -0.86
CA LEU A 157 -4.42 12.69 -0.76
C LEU A 157 -5.16 12.34 0.55
N PRO A 158 -4.70 12.75 1.76
CA PRO A 158 -5.39 12.43 3.02
C PRO A 158 -6.86 12.88 3.10
N GLU A 159 -7.22 13.92 2.36
CA GLU A 159 -8.55 14.54 2.35
C GLU A 159 -9.52 13.82 1.42
N LEU A 160 -9.06 12.83 0.64
CA LEU A 160 -9.92 12.10 -0.29
C LEU A 160 -10.96 11.27 0.48
N ALA A 161 -12.23 11.66 0.30
CA ALA A 161 -13.35 10.95 0.87
C ALA A 161 -13.42 9.50 0.38
N GLY A 162 -13.63 8.58 1.33
CA GLY A 162 -13.79 7.15 1.03
C GLY A 162 -12.48 6.41 0.79
N LEU A 163 -11.33 7.03 1.06
CA LEU A 163 -10.08 6.29 1.28
C LEU A 163 -10.30 5.23 2.37
N PRO A 164 -9.80 4.01 2.18
CA PRO A 164 -9.88 2.97 3.19
C PRO A 164 -9.28 3.44 4.51
N ALA A 165 -10.01 3.26 5.61
CA ALA A 165 -9.49 3.49 6.94
C ALA A 165 -8.41 2.43 7.23
N HIS A 166 -7.15 2.78 6.94
CA HIS A 166 -5.98 1.93 7.12
C HIS A 166 -4.90 2.69 7.90
N PRO A 167 -4.05 2.04 8.73
CA PRO A 167 -2.94 2.69 9.43
C PRO A 167 -2.09 3.61 8.55
N PHE A 168 -1.83 3.25 7.29
CA PHE A 168 -1.12 4.11 6.35
C PHE A 168 -1.87 5.42 6.06
N VAL A 169 -3.19 5.36 5.81
CA VAL A 169 -4.02 6.56 5.58
C VAL A 169 -4.10 7.43 6.84
N HIS A 170 -4.11 6.81 8.03
CA HIS A 170 -4.03 7.56 9.29
C HIS A 170 -2.67 8.25 9.45
N ALA A 171 -1.57 7.60 9.07
CA ALA A 171 -0.24 8.21 9.10
C ALA A 171 -0.13 9.40 8.12
N LEU A 172 -0.74 9.27 6.92
CA LEU A 172 -0.87 10.38 5.96
C LEU A 172 -1.66 11.55 6.59
N ALA A 173 -2.85 11.29 7.13
CA ALA A 173 -3.67 12.33 7.77
C ALA A 173 -2.97 12.99 8.98
N ALA A 174 -2.32 12.21 9.83
CA ALA A 174 -1.56 12.71 10.97
C ALA A 174 -0.39 13.60 10.52
N HIS A 175 0.33 13.21 9.47
CA HIS A 175 1.41 14.03 8.91
C HIS A 175 0.88 15.33 8.31
N ALA A 176 -0.27 15.31 7.62
CA ALA A 176 -0.89 16.52 7.06
C ALA A 176 -1.33 17.50 8.15
N ALA A 177 -1.98 16.97 9.20
CA ALA A 177 -2.34 17.77 10.37
C ALA A 177 -1.09 18.36 11.04
N HIS A 178 -0.03 17.56 11.19
CA HIS A 178 1.23 18.01 11.76
C HIS A 178 1.88 19.14 10.95
N LEU A 179 1.89 19.04 9.62
CA LEU A 179 2.37 20.11 8.73
C LEU A 179 1.60 21.41 8.87
N ALA A 180 0.28 21.35 9.03
CA ALA A 180 -0.55 22.54 9.27
C ALA A 180 -0.16 23.29 10.56
N HIS A 181 0.50 22.61 11.50
CA HIS A 181 1.03 23.16 12.74
C HIS A 181 2.56 23.36 12.70
N HIS A 182 3.23 23.24 11.55
CA HIS A 182 4.70 23.30 11.47
C HIS A 182 5.29 24.64 11.94
N GLY A 183 4.59 25.76 11.68
CA GLY A 183 5.01 27.11 12.08
C GLY A 183 5.18 27.34 13.59
N VAL A 184 4.79 26.38 14.45
CA VAL A 184 5.01 26.41 15.91
C VAL A 184 6.13 25.48 16.40
N HIS A 185 6.80 24.72 15.52
CA HIS A 185 7.82 23.74 15.90
C HIS A 185 9.11 23.84 15.06
N ALA A 186 10.14 24.53 15.59
CA ALA A 186 11.40 24.83 14.92
C ALA A 186 12.34 23.63 14.64
N ALA A 187 11.98 22.41 15.01
CA ALA A 187 12.84 21.22 14.91
C ALA A 187 12.62 20.39 13.62
N LEU A 188 11.85 20.89 12.66
CA LEU A 188 11.40 20.12 11.50
C LEU A 188 11.66 20.86 10.19
N LYS A 189 11.91 20.12 9.11
CA LYS A 189 11.95 20.67 7.76
C LYS A 189 10.55 21.09 7.31
N ALA A 190 10.46 22.00 6.34
CA ALA A 190 9.19 22.51 5.82
C ALA A 190 8.29 21.42 5.19
N ASP A 191 8.87 20.28 4.81
CA ASP A 191 8.16 19.12 4.29
C ASP A 191 7.73 18.11 5.38
N GLY A 192 7.96 18.43 6.66
CA GLY A 192 7.60 17.58 7.81
C GLY A 192 8.60 16.47 8.09
N GLY A 193 9.71 16.41 7.33
CA GLY A 193 10.82 15.52 7.62
C GLY A 193 11.60 15.94 8.87
N LEU A 194 12.22 14.96 9.54
CA LEU A 194 13.14 15.24 10.64
C LEU A 194 14.34 16.05 10.15
N VAL A 195 14.74 17.08 10.90
CA VAL A 195 16.06 17.68 10.75
C VAL A 195 17.06 16.71 11.37
N VAL A 196 17.72 15.90 10.53
CA VAL A 196 18.87 15.12 10.98
C VAL A 196 20.05 16.10 11.04
N ALA A 197 20.64 16.28 12.22
CA ALA A 197 21.88 17.03 12.36
C ALA A 197 22.95 16.34 11.50
N ALA A 198 23.65 17.14 10.68
CA ALA A 198 24.74 16.67 9.83
C ALA A 198 25.93 16.15 10.66
#